data_AF-A0A3E3AB29-F1
#
_entry.id   AF-A0A3E3AB29-F1
#
_cell.length_a   1.000
_cell.length_b   1.000
_cell.length_c   1.000
_cell.angle_alpha   90.00
_cell.angle_beta   90.00
_cell.angle_gamma   90.00
#
_symmetry.space_group_name_H-M   'P 1'
#
loop_
_entity.id
_entity.type
_entity.pdbx_description
1 polymer ?
#
loop_
_entity_poly.entity_id
_entity_poly.type
_entity_poly.pdbx_seq_one_letter_code
_entity_poly.pdbx_strand_id
1 'polypeptide(L)'
;MKVKEILEMVENHEISVDEAAILIDNPIDYATIDYNRKRRTGTPEIIYGSGKTKEQIAGIIKNMLEHDQIDILATRVDATKAAYLKKLYPNFNYDKEAKTFILKQSETIQNKGMIVVVCAGTSDIPIAREAVLTAEFLGNEVNLISDVGVAGIHRLFNKMDVIKRANVIIVVAGMEGALASVVGGLVDKPVIAVPTSIGYGANFNGLSALLSMLNSCASGVSVVNIDNGFGAGYMAHTINCLGGKR
;
A
#
# COMPACT_ATOMS: atom_id res chain seq x y z
N MET A 1 -9.10 25.87 6.11
CA MET A 1 -8.62 27.08 5.43
C MET A 1 -7.39 26.72 4.64
N LYS A 2 -7.19 27.35 3.49
CA LYS A 2 -5.96 27.16 2.72
C LYS A 2 -4.80 27.83 3.43
N VAL A 3 -3.59 27.26 3.35
CA VAL A 3 -2.38 27.85 3.93
C VAL A 3 -2.19 29.31 3.49
N LYS A 4 -2.52 29.63 2.23
CA LYS A 4 -2.45 30.99 1.70
C LYS A 4 -3.37 31.96 2.46
N GLU A 5 -4.62 31.55 2.73
CA GLU A 5 -5.59 32.35 3.48
C GLU A 5 -5.09 32.59 4.91
N ILE A 6 -4.53 31.56 5.55
CA ILE A 6 -3.94 31.67 6.89
C ILE A 6 -2.75 32.65 6.90
N LEU A 7 -1.88 32.58 5.90
CA LEU A 7 -0.74 33.49 5.79
C LEU A 7 -1.18 34.94 5.49
N GLU A 8 -2.24 35.14 4.70
CA GLU A 8 -2.85 36.46 4.48
C GLU A 8 -3.41 37.04 5.79
N MET A 9 -4.01 36.22 6.66
CA MET A 9 -4.46 36.66 7.99
C MET A 9 -3.29 37.07 8.91
N VAL A 10 -2.14 36.40 8.82
CA VAL A 10 -0.91 36.81 9.53
C VAL A 10 -0.37 38.14 8.98
N GLU A 11 -0.32 38.28 7.65
CA GLU A 11 0.10 39.51 6.97
C GLU A 11 -0.78 40.70 7.35
N ASN A 12 -2.10 40.48 7.47
CA ASN A 12 -3.08 41.48 7.90
C ASN A 12 -3.14 41.69 9.43
N HIS A 13 -2.28 41.01 10.20
CA HIS A 13 -2.25 41.06 11.67
C HIS A 13 -3.56 40.63 12.35
N GLU A 14 -4.36 39.79 11.70
CA GLU A 14 -5.61 39.23 12.24
C GLU A 14 -5.34 38.06 13.20
N ILE A 15 -4.25 37.32 12.96
CA ILE A 15 -3.77 36.22 13.82
C ILE A 15 -2.26 36.30 14.01
N SER A 16 -1.78 35.76 15.11
CA SER A 16 -0.35 35.57 15.37
C SER A 16 0.24 34.44 14.53
N VAL A 17 1.58 34.43 14.43
CA VAL A 17 2.32 33.35 13.77
C VAL A 17 2.07 32.00 14.47
N ASP A 18 1.93 32.00 15.80
CA ASP A 18 1.65 30.78 16.57
C ASP A 18 0.24 30.24 16.30
N GLU A 19 -0.76 31.12 16.22
CA GLU A 19 -2.14 30.73 15.84
C GLU A 19 -2.18 30.20 14.40
N ALA A 20 -1.43 30.82 13.49
CA ALA A 20 -1.29 30.35 12.13
C ALA A 20 -0.64 28.95 12.06
N ALA A 21 0.40 28.69 12.85
CA ALA A 21 1.04 27.38 12.91
C ALA A 21 0.06 26.28 13.33
N ILE A 22 -0.77 26.53 14.35
CA ILE A 22 -1.82 25.60 14.80
C ILE A 22 -2.85 25.35 13.69
N LEU A 23 -3.28 26.40 13.00
CA LEU A 23 -4.24 26.29 11.89
C LEU A 23 -3.67 25.56 10.67
N ILE A 24 -2.36 25.68 10.43
CA ILE A 24 -1.66 24.99 9.33
C ILE A 24 -1.51 23.49 9.64
N ASP A 25 -1.09 23.15 10.85
CA ASP A 25 -0.97 21.75 11.27
C ASP A 25 -2.35 21.08 11.41
N ASN A 26 -3.38 21.88 11.70
CA ASN A 26 -4.78 21.52 11.89
C ASN A 26 -4.96 20.14 12.57
N PRO A 27 -4.37 19.95 13.77
CA PRO A 27 -4.46 18.69 14.47
C PRO A 27 -5.92 18.42 14.84
N ILE A 28 -6.38 17.20 14.55
CA ILE A 28 -7.59 16.66 15.16
C ILE A 28 -7.20 15.90 16.42
N ASP A 29 -8.12 15.75 17.39
CA ASP A 29 -7.86 15.20 18.74
C ASP A 29 -7.09 13.86 18.76
N TYR A 30 -7.07 13.13 17.64
CA TYR A 30 -6.50 11.79 17.50
C TYR A 30 -5.56 11.62 16.30
N ALA A 31 -5.24 12.69 15.55
CA ALA A 31 -4.28 12.62 14.44
C ALA A 31 -3.74 14.00 14.02
N THR A 32 -2.49 14.03 13.57
CA THR A 32 -1.92 15.15 12.81
C THR A 32 -1.70 14.67 11.37
N ILE A 33 -2.39 15.28 10.41
CA ILE A 33 -2.39 14.80 9.02
C ILE A 33 -1.29 15.50 8.24
N ASP A 34 -0.41 14.74 7.58
CA ASP A 34 0.64 15.31 6.73
C ASP A 34 0.12 15.64 5.32
N TYR A 35 -0.49 16.81 5.16
CA TYR A 35 -0.97 17.29 3.85
C TYR A 35 0.18 17.50 2.84
N ASN A 36 1.40 17.69 3.33
CA ASN A 36 2.59 17.96 2.52
C ASN A 36 3.36 16.70 2.13
N ARG A 37 2.92 15.52 2.57
CA ARG A 37 3.61 14.25 2.31
C ARG A 37 3.85 14.02 0.82
N LYS A 38 2.86 14.32 -0.03
CA LYS A 38 2.99 14.21 -1.48
C LYS A 38 4.12 15.07 -2.05
N ARG A 39 4.29 16.28 -1.53
CA ARG A 39 5.37 17.18 -1.94
C ARG A 39 6.75 16.67 -1.48
N ARG A 40 6.82 16.06 -0.29
CA ARG A 40 8.06 15.58 0.33
C ARG A 40 8.51 14.21 -0.18
N THR A 41 7.58 13.26 -0.36
CA THR A 41 7.86 11.85 -0.64
C THR A 41 7.30 11.37 -1.99
N GLY A 42 6.62 12.23 -2.73
CA GLY A 42 5.98 11.88 -4.02
C GLY A 42 4.61 11.21 -3.89
N THR A 43 4.18 10.85 -2.67
CA THR A 43 2.94 10.10 -2.42
C THR A 43 2.07 10.77 -1.36
N PRO A 44 0.73 10.77 -1.48
CA PRO A 44 -0.14 11.34 -0.46
C PRO A 44 -0.07 10.59 0.88
N GLU A 45 -0.64 11.20 1.92
CA GLU A 45 -0.83 10.56 3.23
C GLU A 45 -1.79 9.37 3.13
N ILE A 46 -1.51 8.31 3.90
CA ILE A 46 -2.25 7.04 3.85
C ILE A 46 -2.80 6.74 5.24
N ILE A 47 -4.09 6.40 5.31
CA ILE A 47 -4.76 6.13 6.58
C ILE A 47 -4.56 4.66 6.97
N TYR A 48 -3.74 4.39 7.98
CA TYR A 48 -3.68 3.06 8.58
C TYR A 48 -4.91 2.83 9.48
N GLY A 49 -5.86 2.01 9.02
CA GLY A 49 -7.17 1.82 9.67
C GLY A 49 -7.20 0.81 10.82
N SER A 50 -6.18 -0.03 10.96
CA SER A 50 -6.05 -0.94 12.11
C SER A 50 -5.81 -0.15 13.39
N GLY A 51 -6.47 -0.53 14.47
CA GLY A 51 -6.46 0.20 15.75
C GLY A 51 -7.29 1.48 15.81
N LYS A 52 -7.71 2.04 14.67
CA LYS A 52 -8.60 3.23 14.63
C LYS A 52 -10.08 2.86 14.68
N THR A 53 -10.90 3.70 15.30
CA THR A 53 -12.38 3.57 15.26
C THR A 53 -12.93 4.03 13.90
N LYS A 54 -14.18 3.66 13.60
CA LYS A 54 -14.87 4.08 12.37
C LYS A 54 -15.07 5.60 12.32
N GLU A 55 -15.31 6.23 13.47
CA GLU A 55 -15.43 7.68 13.62
C GLU A 55 -14.09 8.39 13.38
N GLN A 56 -12.99 7.86 13.92
CA GLN A 56 -11.66 8.42 13.70
C GLN A 56 -11.27 8.39 12.22
N ILE A 57 -11.49 7.26 11.54
CA ILE A 57 -11.22 7.16 10.10
C ILE A 57 -12.11 8.16 9.33
N ALA A 58 -13.40 8.27 9.68
CA ALA A 58 -14.30 9.20 9.03
C ALA A 58 -13.88 10.66 9.21
N GLY A 59 -13.41 11.04 10.40
CA GLY A 59 -12.90 12.37 10.67
C GLY A 59 -11.60 12.68 9.94
N ILE A 60 -10.68 11.72 9.84
CA ILE A 60 -9.47 11.87 9.02
C ILE A 60 -9.84 12.07 7.55
N ILE A 61 -10.75 11.26 7.00
CA ILE A 61 -11.21 11.42 5.61
C ILE A 61 -11.85 12.79 5.39
N LYS A 62 -12.74 13.21 6.29
CA LYS A 62 -13.40 14.52 6.22
C LYS A 62 -12.35 15.64 6.16
N ASN A 63 -11.42 15.61 7.11
CA ASN A 63 -10.38 16.61 7.23
C ASN A 63 -9.48 16.62 5.97
N MET A 64 -9.04 15.45 5.47
CA MET A 64 -8.27 15.36 4.24
C MET A 64 -9.00 15.98 3.04
N LEU A 65 -10.31 15.72 2.89
CA LEU A 65 -11.14 16.30 1.83
C LEU A 65 -11.27 17.83 1.96
N GLU A 66 -11.40 18.35 3.18
CA GLU A 66 -11.43 19.79 3.47
C GLU A 66 -10.09 20.50 3.17
N HIS A 67 -8.99 19.74 3.03
CA HIS A 67 -7.65 20.23 2.68
C HIS A 67 -7.22 19.78 1.28
N ASP A 68 -8.19 19.70 0.36
CA ASP A 68 -8.00 19.46 -1.08
C ASP A 68 -7.24 18.16 -1.41
N GLN A 69 -7.24 17.16 -0.51
CA GLN A 69 -6.70 15.83 -0.82
C GLN A 69 -7.70 15.06 -1.69
N ILE A 70 -7.39 14.94 -2.98
CA ILE A 70 -8.27 14.33 -3.98
C ILE A 70 -8.11 12.79 -4.10
N ASP A 71 -7.00 12.25 -3.62
CA ASP A 71 -6.70 10.82 -3.62
C ASP A 71 -6.45 10.36 -2.17
N ILE A 72 -7.28 9.46 -1.67
CA ILE A 72 -7.25 8.98 -0.29
C ILE A 72 -7.31 7.45 -0.29
N LEU A 73 -6.35 6.82 0.39
CA LEU A 73 -6.33 5.38 0.64
C LEU A 73 -6.34 5.15 2.15
N ALA A 74 -7.29 4.36 2.63
CA ALA A 74 -7.27 3.76 3.95
C ALA A 74 -7.06 2.25 3.86
N THR A 75 -6.06 1.73 4.57
CA THR A 75 -5.72 0.30 4.60
C THR A 75 -6.26 -0.38 5.86
N ARG A 76 -6.43 -1.71 5.82
CA ARG A 76 -6.88 -2.53 6.95
C ARG A 76 -8.19 -2.06 7.60
N VAL A 77 -9.13 -1.61 6.77
CA VAL A 77 -10.48 -1.21 7.14
C VAL A 77 -11.39 -2.46 7.11
N ASP A 78 -11.81 -2.95 8.27
CA ASP A 78 -12.72 -4.09 8.33
C ASP A 78 -14.13 -3.75 7.81
N ALA A 79 -14.96 -4.80 7.59
CA ALA A 79 -16.29 -4.66 7.03
C ALA A 79 -17.23 -3.78 7.87
N THR A 80 -17.08 -3.76 9.19
CA THR A 80 -17.94 -2.95 10.07
C THR A 80 -17.61 -1.46 9.93
N LYS A 81 -16.32 -1.12 9.88
CA LYS A 81 -15.84 0.24 9.59
C LYS A 81 -16.25 0.65 8.17
N ALA A 82 -16.04 -0.22 7.19
CA ALA A 82 -16.36 0.06 5.79
C ALA A 82 -17.86 0.34 5.59
N ALA A 83 -18.75 -0.42 6.22
CA ALA A 83 -20.19 -0.19 6.13
C ALA A 83 -20.61 1.17 6.69
N TYR A 84 -19.96 1.64 7.76
CA TYR A 84 -20.17 2.97 8.31
C TYR A 84 -19.63 4.05 7.36
N LEU A 85 -18.39 3.90 6.90
CA LEU A 85 -17.74 4.86 6.01
C LEU A 85 -18.45 4.99 4.67
N LYS A 86 -18.97 3.89 4.11
CA LYS A 86 -19.69 3.89 2.83
C LYS A 86 -21.01 4.67 2.88
N LYS A 87 -21.64 4.79 4.05
CA LYS A 87 -22.82 5.66 4.25
C LYS A 87 -22.46 7.14 4.17
N LEU A 88 -21.30 7.51 4.69
CA LEU A 88 -20.83 8.90 4.71
C LEU A 88 -20.16 9.29 3.38
N TYR A 89 -19.43 8.35 2.77
CA TYR A 89 -18.60 8.57 1.60
C TYR A 89 -18.96 7.56 0.50
N PRO A 90 -20.13 7.70 -0.15
CA PRO A 90 -20.61 6.74 -1.15
C PRO A 90 -19.70 6.63 -2.38
N ASN A 91 -18.89 7.66 -2.67
CA ASN A 91 -17.99 7.70 -3.82
C ASN A 91 -16.67 6.93 -3.60
N PHE A 92 -16.38 6.48 -2.38
CA PHE A 92 -15.18 5.66 -2.09
C PHE A 92 -15.44 4.19 -2.41
N ASN A 93 -14.46 3.52 -2.99
CA ASN A 93 -14.52 2.09 -3.27
C ASN A 93 -13.97 1.28 -2.10
N TYR A 94 -14.74 0.31 -1.63
CA TYR A 94 -14.31 -0.64 -0.61
C TYR A 94 -13.96 -1.98 -1.26
N ASP A 95 -12.72 -2.44 -1.09
CA ASP A 95 -12.34 -3.80 -1.43
C ASP A 95 -12.39 -4.68 -0.17
N LYS A 96 -13.32 -5.66 -0.18
CA LYS A 96 -13.55 -6.54 0.97
C LYS A 96 -12.38 -7.49 1.26
N GLU A 97 -11.63 -7.89 0.23
CA GLU A 97 -10.56 -8.88 0.36
C GLU A 97 -9.29 -8.18 0.86
N ALA A 98 -8.92 -7.05 0.25
CA ALA A 98 -7.78 -6.24 0.67
C ALA A 98 -8.04 -5.41 1.93
N LYS A 99 -9.32 -5.25 2.32
CA LYS A 99 -9.75 -4.36 3.42
C LYS A 99 -9.29 -2.92 3.18
N THR A 100 -9.42 -2.42 1.96
CA THR A 100 -9.00 -1.06 1.58
C THR A 100 -10.22 -0.20 1.23
N PHE A 101 -10.19 1.08 1.63
CA PHE A 101 -11.22 2.07 1.32
C PHE A 101 -10.57 3.23 0.56
N ILE A 102 -10.94 3.41 -0.71
CA ILE A 102 -10.17 4.21 -1.68
C ILE A 102 -11.06 5.26 -2.35
N LEU A 103 -10.60 6.51 -2.34
CA LEU A 103 -11.00 7.54 -3.29
C LEU A 103 -9.82 7.81 -4.22
N LYS A 104 -10.04 7.68 -5.52
CA LYS A 104 -9.06 8.02 -6.55
C LYS A 104 -9.73 8.91 -7.58
N GLN A 105 -9.30 10.15 -7.68
CA GLN A 105 -9.85 11.14 -8.62
C GLN A 105 -8.85 11.52 -9.71
N SER A 106 -7.54 11.42 -9.46
CA SER A 106 -6.53 11.70 -10.48
C SER A 106 -6.47 10.61 -11.56
N GLU A 107 -6.03 10.99 -12.76
CA GLU A 107 -5.93 10.10 -13.93
C GLU A 107 -5.10 8.82 -13.68
N THR A 108 -5.48 7.81 -14.46
CA THR A 108 -4.98 6.43 -14.54
C THR A 108 -3.50 6.33 -14.93
N ILE A 109 -2.85 5.23 -14.48
CA ILE A 109 -1.45 4.78 -14.72
C ILE A 109 -0.47 5.88 -15.17
N GLN A 110 0.34 6.35 -14.23
CA GLN A 110 1.34 7.41 -14.44
C GLN A 110 2.74 6.88 -14.70
N ASN A 111 3.06 5.68 -14.25
CA ASN A 111 4.43 5.14 -14.30
C ASN A 111 4.65 4.20 -15.48
N LYS A 112 5.86 4.23 -16.07
CA LYS A 112 6.30 3.24 -17.04
C LYS A 112 6.58 1.90 -16.34
N GLY A 113 6.40 0.83 -17.10
CA GLY A 113 6.63 -0.52 -16.61
C GLY A 113 5.41 -1.17 -15.97
N MET A 114 5.61 -2.41 -15.52
CA MET A 114 4.60 -3.27 -14.91
C MET A 114 5.12 -3.83 -13.59
N ILE A 115 4.26 -3.83 -12.57
CA ILE A 115 4.50 -4.57 -11.33
C ILE A 115 3.77 -5.91 -11.44
N VAL A 116 4.45 -7.00 -11.12
CA VAL A 116 3.79 -8.31 -11.01
C VAL A 116 3.72 -8.72 -9.56
N VAL A 117 2.52 -8.98 -9.05
CA VAL A 117 2.29 -9.56 -7.73
C VAL A 117 2.10 -11.06 -7.88
N VAL A 118 2.97 -11.85 -7.27
CA VAL A 118 2.96 -13.31 -7.30
C VAL A 118 2.54 -13.81 -5.93
N CYS A 119 1.40 -14.49 -5.87
CA CYS A 119 0.77 -14.93 -4.63
C CYS A 119 0.79 -16.47 -4.56
N ALA A 120 1.35 -17.01 -3.48
CA ALA A 120 1.59 -18.45 -3.36
C ALA A 120 0.29 -19.26 -3.30
N GLY A 121 -0.68 -18.83 -2.50
CA GLY A 121 -1.96 -19.52 -2.34
C GLY A 121 -3.12 -18.55 -2.22
N THR A 122 -4.35 -19.06 -2.38
CA THR A 122 -5.57 -18.24 -2.28
C THR A 122 -5.73 -17.59 -0.90
N SER A 123 -5.19 -18.21 0.15
CA SER A 123 -5.19 -17.65 1.51
C SER A 123 -4.33 -16.39 1.65
N ASP A 124 -3.33 -16.19 0.80
CA ASP A 124 -2.46 -15.00 0.78
C ASP A 124 -3.07 -13.83 -0.02
N ILE A 125 -4.20 -14.06 -0.72
CA ILE A 125 -4.86 -13.06 -1.57
C ILE A 125 -5.17 -11.74 -0.86
N PRO A 126 -5.66 -11.70 0.40
CA PRO A 126 -5.90 -10.42 1.09
C PRO A 126 -4.67 -9.52 1.13
N ILE A 127 -3.49 -10.08 1.42
CA ILE A 127 -2.22 -9.35 1.47
C ILE A 127 -1.77 -8.98 0.05
N ALA A 128 -1.89 -9.90 -0.90
CA ALA A 128 -1.54 -9.63 -2.29
C ALA A 128 -2.39 -8.54 -2.93
N ARG A 129 -3.71 -8.52 -2.66
CA ARG A 129 -4.62 -7.47 -3.15
C ARG A 129 -4.34 -6.12 -2.49
N GLU A 130 -3.96 -6.09 -1.21
CA GLU A 130 -3.50 -4.84 -0.58
C GLU A 130 -2.29 -4.25 -1.32
N ALA A 131 -1.33 -5.10 -1.73
CA ALA A 131 -0.18 -4.66 -2.53
C ALA A 131 -0.59 -4.17 -3.93
N VAL A 132 -1.48 -4.89 -4.61
CA VAL A 132 -2.03 -4.50 -5.92
C VAL A 132 -2.71 -3.13 -5.83
N LEU A 133 -3.70 -2.99 -4.95
CA LEU A 133 -4.49 -1.76 -4.84
C LEU A 133 -3.64 -0.58 -4.36
N THR A 134 -2.62 -0.81 -3.53
CA THR A 134 -1.68 0.23 -3.14
C THR A 134 -0.87 0.71 -4.34
N ALA A 135 -0.30 -0.21 -5.14
CA ALA A 135 0.50 0.15 -6.30
C ALA A 135 -0.35 0.81 -7.42
N GLU A 136 -1.58 0.34 -7.65
CA GLU A 136 -2.54 0.95 -8.58
C GLU A 136 -2.98 2.34 -8.12
N PHE A 137 -3.28 2.51 -6.82
CA PHE A 137 -3.61 3.80 -6.22
C PHE A 137 -2.49 4.82 -6.43
N LEU A 138 -1.23 4.37 -6.36
CA LEU A 138 -0.05 5.18 -6.63
C LEU A 138 0.29 5.34 -8.13
N GLY A 139 -0.57 4.84 -9.03
CA GLY A 139 -0.47 5.09 -10.48
C GLY A 139 0.40 4.10 -11.26
N ASN A 140 0.47 2.84 -10.85
CA ASN A 140 1.19 1.81 -11.59
C ASN A 140 0.25 0.84 -12.33
N GLU A 141 0.74 0.23 -13.40
CA GLU A 141 0.15 -0.97 -13.98
C GLU A 141 0.57 -2.19 -13.14
N VAL A 142 -0.40 -2.99 -12.72
CA VAL A 142 -0.15 -4.14 -11.85
C VAL A 142 -0.84 -5.39 -12.42
N ASN A 143 -0.13 -6.52 -12.41
CA ASN A 143 -0.71 -7.81 -12.73
C ASN A 143 -0.58 -8.79 -11.56
N LEU A 144 -1.71 -9.35 -11.12
CA LEU A 144 -1.76 -10.36 -10.06
C LEU A 144 -1.74 -11.77 -10.66
N ILE A 145 -0.80 -12.58 -10.20
CA ILE A 145 -0.70 -14.00 -10.47
C ILE A 145 -0.88 -14.72 -9.14
N SER A 146 -1.98 -15.45 -8.99
CA SER A 146 -2.32 -16.15 -7.75
C SER A 146 -2.24 -17.67 -7.91
N ASP A 147 -2.11 -18.35 -6.76
CA ASP A 147 -2.08 -19.81 -6.65
C ASP A 147 -0.91 -20.44 -7.43
N VAL A 148 0.30 -19.92 -7.21
CA VAL A 148 1.55 -20.43 -7.83
C VAL A 148 2.60 -20.83 -6.80
N GLY A 149 2.15 -21.40 -5.67
CA GLY A 149 2.99 -21.85 -4.57
C GLY A 149 3.92 -23.01 -4.92
N VAL A 150 4.91 -23.25 -4.05
CA VAL A 150 6.02 -24.20 -4.28
C VAL A 150 5.53 -25.65 -4.41
N ALA A 151 4.50 -26.06 -3.67
CA ALA A 151 3.91 -27.39 -3.77
C ALA A 151 3.40 -27.72 -5.19
N GLY A 152 3.05 -26.70 -5.97
CA GLY A 152 2.61 -26.81 -7.35
C GLY A 152 3.49 -26.00 -8.30
N ILE A 153 4.82 -26.10 -8.18
CA ILE A 153 5.77 -25.18 -8.83
C ILE A 153 5.62 -25.05 -10.35
N HIS A 154 5.10 -26.09 -11.02
CA HIS A 154 4.76 -26.03 -12.46
C HIS A 154 3.78 -24.89 -12.80
N ARG A 155 2.90 -24.50 -11.88
CA ARG A 155 1.98 -23.36 -12.06
C ARG A 155 2.72 -22.03 -12.13
N LEU A 156 3.81 -21.88 -11.37
CA LEU A 156 4.71 -20.73 -11.47
C LEU A 156 5.39 -20.72 -12.84
N PHE A 157 5.94 -21.87 -13.27
CA PHE A 157 6.64 -21.99 -14.55
C PHE A 157 5.76 -21.61 -15.75
N ASN A 158 4.48 -21.99 -15.73
CA ASN A 158 3.50 -21.62 -16.75
C ASN A 158 3.20 -20.11 -16.83
N LYS A 159 3.69 -19.30 -15.87
CA LYS A 159 3.47 -17.85 -15.81
C LYS A 159 4.76 -17.05 -15.96
N MET A 160 5.90 -17.70 -16.21
CA MET A 160 7.20 -17.03 -16.25
C MET A 160 7.32 -15.95 -17.32
N ASP A 161 6.66 -16.10 -18.47
CA ASP A 161 6.65 -15.08 -19.51
C ASP A 161 6.02 -13.78 -19.02
N VAL A 162 4.97 -13.87 -18.19
CA VAL A 162 4.33 -12.70 -17.60
C VAL A 162 5.22 -12.09 -16.51
N ILE A 163 5.78 -12.93 -15.64
CA ILE A 163 6.66 -12.51 -14.54
C ILE A 163 7.90 -11.77 -15.06
N LYS A 164 8.53 -12.27 -16.13
CA LYS A 164 9.73 -11.68 -16.72
C LYS A 164 9.51 -10.32 -17.39
N ARG A 165 8.25 -9.95 -17.71
CA ARG A 165 7.90 -8.62 -18.22
C ARG A 165 7.83 -7.56 -17.13
N ALA A 166 7.87 -7.95 -15.85
CA ALA A 166 7.81 -7.02 -14.74
C ALA A 166 9.09 -6.17 -14.65
N ASN A 167 8.94 -4.94 -14.18
CA ASN A 167 10.05 -4.13 -13.71
C ASN A 167 10.39 -4.44 -12.25
N VAL A 168 9.35 -4.80 -11.47
CA VAL A 168 9.44 -5.16 -10.06
C VAL A 168 8.44 -6.26 -9.79
N ILE A 169 8.85 -7.25 -8.99
CA ILE A 169 8.01 -8.38 -8.61
C ILE A 169 7.75 -8.31 -7.11
N ILE A 170 6.50 -8.43 -6.71
CA ILE A 170 6.12 -8.59 -5.31
C ILE A 170 5.77 -10.07 -5.10
N VAL A 171 6.43 -10.77 -4.20
CA VAL A 171 6.11 -12.17 -3.87
C VAL A 171 5.46 -12.23 -2.51
N VAL A 172 4.22 -12.71 -2.45
CA VAL A 172 3.43 -12.85 -1.23
C VAL A 172 3.27 -14.33 -0.92
N ALA A 173 3.79 -14.76 0.23
CA ALA A 173 3.76 -16.16 0.61
C ALA A 173 3.78 -16.38 2.13
N GLY A 174 2.92 -17.29 2.58
CA GLY A 174 2.94 -17.86 3.93
C GLY A 174 3.77 -19.13 4.05
N MET A 175 3.43 -19.97 5.04
CA MET A 175 4.11 -21.22 5.37
C MET A 175 5.62 -21.03 5.61
N GLU A 176 6.48 -21.70 4.86
CA GLU A 176 7.94 -21.54 4.87
C GLU A 176 8.46 -20.36 4.02
N GLY A 177 7.59 -19.62 3.32
CA GLY A 177 7.95 -18.44 2.54
C GLY A 177 8.86 -18.71 1.32
N ALA A 178 9.08 -19.98 0.95
CA ALA A 178 10.09 -20.39 -0.02
C ALA A 178 9.90 -19.82 -1.44
N LEU A 179 8.66 -19.41 -1.79
CA LEU A 179 8.36 -18.86 -3.13
C LEU A 179 9.22 -17.64 -3.46
N ALA A 180 9.56 -16.80 -2.46
CA ALA A 180 10.40 -15.62 -2.68
C ALA A 180 11.80 -16.00 -3.19
N SER A 181 12.44 -17.00 -2.57
CA SER A 181 13.74 -17.52 -2.98
C SER A 181 13.69 -18.15 -4.36
N VAL A 182 12.62 -18.90 -4.67
CA VAL A 182 12.45 -19.53 -5.98
C VAL A 182 12.31 -18.47 -7.07
N VAL A 183 11.41 -17.49 -6.90
CA VAL A 183 11.24 -16.40 -7.86
C VAL A 183 12.52 -15.60 -8.01
N GLY A 184 13.21 -15.26 -6.91
CA GLY A 184 14.48 -14.53 -6.92
C GLY A 184 15.61 -15.26 -7.68
N GLY A 185 15.57 -16.60 -7.77
CA GLY A 185 16.49 -17.38 -8.58
C GLY A 185 16.12 -17.49 -10.06
N LEU A 186 14.92 -17.05 -10.46
CA LEU A 186 14.37 -17.22 -11.82
C LEU A 186 14.26 -15.90 -12.61
N VAL A 187 14.58 -14.77 -11.99
CA VAL A 187 14.37 -13.43 -12.56
C VAL A 187 15.60 -12.55 -12.36
N ASP A 188 15.77 -11.60 -13.28
CA ASP A 188 16.79 -10.55 -13.25
C ASP A 188 16.22 -9.21 -12.74
N LYS A 189 15.08 -9.25 -12.03
CA LYS A 189 14.32 -8.09 -11.56
C LYS A 189 14.35 -8.00 -10.03
N PRO A 190 14.21 -6.80 -9.44
CA PRO A 190 14.00 -6.66 -7.99
C PRO A 190 12.77 -7.45 -7.53
N VAL A 191 12.94 -8.20 -6.45
CA VAL A 191 11.88 -8.98 -5.79
C VAL A 191 11.63 -8.43 -4.40
N ILE A 192 10.40 -7.99 -4.14
CA ILE A 192 9.94 -7.57 -2.82
C ILE A 192 9.15 -8.72 -2.21
N ALA A 193 9.70 -9.34 -1.19
CA ALA A 193 9.10 -10.47 -0.50
C ALA A 193 8.21 -9.98 0.66
N VAL A 194 6.96 -10.44 0.68
CA VAL A 194 5.95 -10.16 1.70
C VAL A 194 5.64 -11.46 2.42
N PRO A 195 6.24 -11.69 3.59
CA PRO A 195 5.88 -12.83 4.42
C PRO A 195 4.46 -12.62 4.93
N THR A 196 3.65 -13.67 4.92
CA THR A 196 2.29 -13.61 5.49
C THR A 196 2.21 -14.40 6.79
N SER A 197 1.23 -14.05 7.62
CA SER A 197 0.88 -14.83 8.81
C SER A 197 0.11 -16.13 8.50
N ILE A 198 -0.11 -16.43 7.21
CA ILE A 198 -0.81 -17.63 6.78
C ILE A 198 0.11 -18.85 6.96
N GLY A 199 -0.38 -19.84 7.71
CA GLY A 199 0.27 -21.12 7.89
C GLY A 199 -0.14 -21.78 9.19
N TYR A 200 0.48 -22.91 9.52
CA TYR A 200 0.19 -23.66 10.74
C TYR A 200 1.47 -24.16 11.40
N GLY A 201 1.36 -24.54 12.68
CA GLY A 201 2.46 -25.13 13.46
C GLY A 201 3.69 -24.22 13.51
N ALA A 202 4.77 -24.65 12.86
CA ALA A 202 6.05 -23.96 12.82
C ALA A 202 6.06 -22.65 12.00
N ASN A 203 4.90 -22.18 11.50
CA ASN A 203 4.82 -20.88 10.84
C ASN A 203 4.98 -19.69 11.82
N PHE A 204 4.59 -19.86 13.09
CA PHE A 204 4.70 -18.85 14.15
C PHE A 204 4.16 -17.47 13.74
N ASN A 205 2.94 -17.42 13.18
CA ASN A 205 2.31 -16.19 12.68
C ASN A 205 3.18 -15.43 11.66
N GLY A 206 3.82 -16.15 10.75
CA GLY A 206 4.66 -15.60 9.68
C GLY A 206 6.13 -15.40 10.04
N LEU A 207 6.54 -15.65 11.29
CA LEU A 207 7.96 -15.50 11.68
C LEU A 207 8.87 -16.46 10.91
N SER A 208 8.44 -17.70 10.64
CA SER A 208 9.23 -18.62 9.82
C SER A 208 9.39 -18.12 8.39
N ALA A 209 8.32 -17.62 7.79
CA ALA A 209 8.32 -17.07 6.43
C ALA A 209 9.23 -15.84 6.36
N LEU A 210 9.13 -14.93 7.33
CA LEU A 210 9.98 -13.75 7.44
C LEU A 210 11.47 -14.13 7.51
N LEU A 211 11.85 -15.02 8.43
CA LEU A 211 13.24 -15.44 8.59
C LEU A 211 13.76 -16.19 7.36
N SER A 212 12.91 -17.03 6.72
CA SER A 212 13.24 -17.73 5.49
C SER A 212 13.51 -16.76 4.34
N MET A 213 12.63 -15.77 4.13
CA MET A 213 12.79 -14.75 3.10
C MET A 213 14.01 -13.87 3.34
N LEU A 214 14.29 -13.49 4.61
CA LEU A 214 15.47 -12.69 4.97
C LEU A 214 16.78 -13.44 4.78
N ASN A 215 16.79 -14.75 5.04
CA ASN A 215 17.97 -15.61 4.85
C ASN A 215 18.11 -16.11 3.41
N SER A 216 17.28 -15.65 2.47
CA SER A 216 17.37 -16.03 1.07
C SER A 216 18.73 -15.66 0.47
N CYS A 217 19.36 -16.59 -0.25
CA CYS A 217 20.60 -16.32 -0.96
C CYS A 217 20.38 -15.57 -2.29
N ALA A 218 19.13 -15.36 -2.71
CA ALA A 218 18.82 -14.63 -3.93
C ALA A 218 19.04 -13.13 -3.72
N SER A 219 20.13 -12.58 -4.28
CA SER A 219 20.56 -11.20 -4.03
C SER A 219 19.56 -10.12 -4.45
N GLY A 220 18.61 -10.44 -5.33
CA GLY A 220 17.55 -9.53 -5.75
C GLY A 220 16.36 -9.43 -4.80
N VAL A 221 16.35 -10.17 -3.69
CA VAL A 221 15.23 -10.23 -2.74
C VAL A 221 15.41 -9.20 -1.61
N SER A 222 14.38 -8.39 -1.40
CA SER A 222 14.23 -7.50 -0.24
C SER A 222 12.93 -7.80 0.48
N VAL A 223 12.92 -7.78 1.82
CA VAL A 223 11.78 -8.28 2.61
C VAL A 223 11.10 -7.13 3.35
N VAL A 224 9.76 -7.11 3.33
CA VAL A 224 8.95 -6.21 4.17
C VAL A 224 8.41 -6.94 5.40
N ASN A 225 7.81 -6.19 6.32
CA ASN A 225 7.14 -6.77 7.50
C ASN A 225 6.04 -7.77 7.12
N ILE A 226 5.70 -8.63 8.09
CA ILE A 226 4.62 -9.62 7.97
C ILE A 226 3.30 -8.94 7.64
N ASP A 227 2.59 -9.48 6.67
CA ASP A 227 1.30 -8.99 6.14
C ASP A 227 1.34 -7.54 5.63
N ASN A 228 2.52 -7.02 5.27
CA ASN A 228 2.69 -5.65 4.82
C ASN A 228 2.55 -5.50 3.29
N GLY A 229 1.37 -5.83 2.76
CA GLY A 229 1.06 -5.65 1.34
C GLY A 229 1.17 -4.19 0.91
N PHE A 230 0.70 -3.27 1.76
CA PHE A 230 0.87 -1.83 1.58
C PHE A 230 2.33 -1.42 1.34
N GLY A 231 3.25 -1.80 2.24
CA GLY A 231 4.66 -1.44 2.14
C GLY A 231 5.32 -1.98 0.88
N ALA A 232 4.93 -3.19 0.45
CA ALA A 232 5.42 -3.77 -0.79
C ALA A 232 4.92 -3.03 -2.03
N GLY A 233 3.63 -2.70 -2.09
CA GLY A 233 3.05 -1.90 -3.19
C GLY A 233 3.68 -0.50 -3.27
N TYR A 234 3.93 0.13 -2.13
CA TYR A 234 4.60 1.43 -2.05
C TYR A 234 6.05 1.37 -2.54
N MET A 235 6.81 0.36 -2.10
CA MET A 235 8.20 0.19 -2.52
C MET A 235 8.30 -0.11 -4.02
N ALA A 236 7.41 -0.96 -4.54
CA ALA A 236 7.34 -1.25 -5.98
C ALA A 236 7.02 0.00 -6.81
N HIS A 237 6.09 0.84 -6.35
CA HIS A 237 5.83 2.16 -6.96
C HIS A 237 7.09 3.01 -7.00
N THR A 238 7.82 3.09 -5.88
CA THR A 238 9.02 3.92 -5.76
C THR A 238 10.11 3.47 -6.75
N ILE A 239 10.30 2.16 -6.92
CA ILE A 239 11.24 1.63 -7.91
C ILE A 239 10.79 1.97 -9.33
N ASN A 240 9.49 1.83 -9.66
CA ASN A 240 8.97 2.21 -10.97
C ASN A 240 9.13 3.70 -11.29
N CYS A 241 9.06 4.58 -10.28
CA CYS A 241 9.31 6.01 -10.48
C CYS A 241 10.73 6.29 -11.00
N LEU A 242 11.72 5.42 -10.74
CA LEU A 242 13.07 5.53 -11.30
C LEU A 242 13.09 5.24 -12.82
N GLY A 243 12.12 4.47 -13.33
CA GLY A 243 11.95 4.16 -14.76
C GLY A 243 11.25 5.27 -15.56
N GLY A 244 10.79 6.33 -14.89
CA GLY A 244 10.12 7.48 -15.50
C GLY A 244 8.60 7.34 -15.64
N LYS A 245 7.94 8.47 -15.94
CA LYS A 245 6.49 8.53 -16.19
C LYS A 245 6.14 8.10 -17.62
N ARG A 246 4.92 7.58 -17.81
CA ARG A 246 4.36 7.27 -19.13
C ARG A 246 4.24 8.53 -19.96
#